data_AF-A0A537AMM5-F1
#
_entry.id   AF-A0A537AMM5-F1
#
_cell.length_a   1.000
_cell.length_b   1.000
_cell.length_c   1.000
_cell.angle_alpha   90.00
_cell.angle_beta   90.00
_cell.angle_gamma   90.00
#
_symmetry.space_group_name_H-M   'P 1'
#
loop_
_entity.id
_entity.type
_entity.pdbx_description
1 polymer ?
#
loop_
_entity_poly.entity_id
_entity_poly.type
_entity_poly.pdbx_seq_one_letter_code
_entity_poly.pdbx_strand_id
1 'polypeptide(L)'
;MLELSSENARRQRSWAARLRDGLTKTRSRLSGLFGEGAIDPGLFETLESALLASDVGADATRFILAGLRERARRLQTAEQLKAEL
;
A
#
# COMPACT_ATOMS: atom_id res chain seq x y z
N MET A 1 11.14 -5.00 34.57
CA MET A 1 9.93 -5.04 33.70
C MET A 1 10.01 -4.08 32.50
N LEU A 2 10.70 -2.92 32.60
CA LEU A 2 10.83 -1.93 31.50
C LEU A 2 11.79 -2.37 30.35
N GLU A 3 12.84 -3.14 30.62
CA GLU A 3 13.81 -3.54 29.57
C GLU A 3 13.25 -4.56 28.55
N LEU A 4 12.44 -5.52 29.00
CA LEU A 4 11.80 -6.52 28.12
C LEU A 4 10.88 -5.88 27.07
N SER A 5 10.24 -4.76 27.40
CA SER A 5 9.38 -4.02 26.46
C SER A 5 10.19 -3.31 25.37
N SER A 6 11.37 -2.78 25.71
CA SER A 6 12.26 -2.08 24.77
C SER A 6 12.89 -3.02 23.76
N GLU A 7 13.32 -4.19 24.22
CA GLU A 7 13.92 -5.22 23.36
C GLU A 7 12.89 -5.81 22.39
N ASN A 8 11.67 -6.05 22.86
CA ASN A 8 10.56 -6.52 22.02
C ASN A 8 10.18 -5.46 20.97
N ALA A 9 10.14 -4.17 21.33
CA ALA A 9 9.89 -3.08 20.39
C ALA A 9 11.01 -2.98 19.32
N ARG A 10 12.27 -3.19 19.70
CA ARG A 10 13.41 -3.21 18.76
C ARG A 10 13.33 -4.43 17.82
N ARG A 11 12.94 -5.61 18.32
CA ARG A 11 12.67 -6.80 17.51
C ARG A 11 11.50 -6.61 16.55
N GLN A 12 10.41 -5.99 16.98
CA GLN A 12 9.27 -5.66 16.13
C GLN A 12 9.66 -4.70 15.01
N ARG A 13 10.46 -3.65 15.30
CA ARG A 13 11.01 -2.77 14.24
C ARG A 13 11.88 -3.55 13.26
N SER A 14 12.75 -4.45 13.74
CA SER A 14 13.58 -5.31 12.89
C SER A 14 12.77 -6.27 12.02
N TRP A 15 11.70 -6.85 12.56
CA TRP A 15 10.78 -7.69 11.78
C TRP A 15 10.00 -6.89 10.74
N ALA A 16 9.44 -5.74 11.11
CA ALA A 16 8.71 -4.88 10.17
C ALA A 16 9.62 -4.31 9.07
N ALA A 17 10.91 -4.05 9.37
CA ALA A 17 11.90 -3.66 8.37
C ALA A 17 12.17 -4.82 7.38
N ARG A 18 12.37 -6.05 7.87
CA ARG A 18 12.54 -7.24 7.02
C ARG A 18 11.31 -7.52 6.16
N LEU A 19 10.11 -7.33 6.71
CA LEU A 19 8.86 -7.45 5.95
C LEU A 19 8.78 -6.41 4.83
N ARG A 20 9.06 -5.13 5.13
CA ARG A 20 9.09 -4.06 4.12
C ARG A 20 10.10 -4.37 3.01
N ASP A 21 11.28 -4.83 3.38
CA ASP A 21 12.35 -5.17 2.44
C ASP A 21 11.95 -6.33 1.52
N GLY A 22 11.36 -7.39 2.08
CA GLY A 22 10.82 -8.52 1.31
C GLY A 22 9.67 -8.14 0.37
N LEU A 23 8.88 -7.12 0.72
CA LEU A 23 7.78 -6.61 -0.09
C LEU A 23 8.20 -5.55 -1.12
N THR A 24 9.48 -5.21 -1.24
CA THR A 24 9.98 -4.15 -2.13
C THR A 24 9.53 -4.32 -3.58
N LYS A 25 9.55 -5.56 -4.12
CA LYS A 25 9.12 -5.83 -5.50
C LYS A 25 7.63 -5.58 -5.70
N THR A 26 6.79 -6.03 -4.77
CA THR A 26 5.33 -5.80 -4.80
C THR A 26 5.02 -4.32 -4.67
N ARG A 27 5.67 -3.63 -3.73
CA ARG A 27 5.54 -2.18 -3.56
C ARG A 27 5.93 -1.43 -4.83
N SER A 28 7.06 -1.77 -5.43
CA SER A 28 7.54 -1.13 -6.66
C SER A 28 6.54 -1.30 -7.81
N ARG A 29 6.04 -2.53 -8.03
CA ARG A 29 5.01 -2.82 -9.05
C ARG A 29 3.74 -1.99 -8.84
N LEU A 30 3.22 -1.94 -7.62
CA LEU A 30 2.02 -1.17 -7.30
C LEU A 30 2.26 0.34 -7.43
N SER A 31 3.42 0.84 -6.99
CA SER A 31 3.76 2.26 -7.09
C SER A 31 3.94 2.75 -8.53
N GLY A 32 4.32 1.86 -9.46
CA GLY A 32 4.44 2.16 -10.89
C GLY A 32 3.10 2.28 -11.62
N LEU A 33 1.98 1.94 -10.97
CA LEU A 33 0.63 2.08 -11.55
C LEU A 33 0.08 3.51 -11.41
N PHE A 34 0.62 4.29 -10.48
CA PHE A 34 0.30 5.70 -10.32
C PHE A 34 1.14 6.50 -11.31
N GLY A 35 0.52 6.90 -12.42
CA GLY A 35 1.15 7.73 -13.46
C GLY A 35 0.89 9.24 -13.27
N GLU A 36 1.42 10.04 -14.19
CA GLU A 36 1.09 11.47 -14.30
C GLU A 36 -0.32 11.62 -14.87
N GLY A 37 -1.32 11.70 -14.00
CA GLY A 37 -2.72 11.77 -14.42
C GLY A 37 -3.68 12.10 -13.28
N ALA A 38 -4.92 12.40 -13.66
CA ALA A 38 -6.03 12.56 -12.73
C ALA A 38 -6.37 11.21 -12.07
N ILE A 39 -7.06 11.26 -10.93
CA ILE A 39 -7.59 10.05 -10.30
C ILE A 39 -8.86 9.64 -11.05
N ASP A 40 -8.76 8.65 -11.93
CA ASP A 40 -9.87 8.14 -12.73
C ASP A 40 -10.22 6.67 -12.39
N PRO A 41 -11.37 6.16 -12.85
CA PRO A 41 -11.78 4.76 -12.61
C PRO A 41 -10.78 3.71 -13.12
N GLY A 42 -10.08 3.97 -14.23
CA GLY A 42 -9.11 3.05 -14.83
C GLY A 42 -7.87 2.82 -13.97
N LEU A 43 -7.45 3.81 -13.18
CA LEU A 43 -6.42 3.63 -12.15
C LEU A 43 -6.84 2.55 -11.14
N PHE A 44 -8.07 2.61 -10.65
CA PHE A 44 -8.56 1.66 -9.65
C PHE A 44 -8.74 0.24 -10.20
N GLU A 45 -9.18 0.11 -11.46
CA GLU A 45 -9.26 -1.20 -12.16
C GLU A 45 -7.86 -1.84 -12.31
N THR A 46 -6.87 -1.03 -12.66
CA THR A 46 -5.47 -1.49 -12.79
C THR A 46 -4.91 -1.91 -11.43
N LEU A 47 -5.19 -1.13 -10.37
CA LEU A 47 -4.81 -1.48 -9.00
C LEU A 47 -5.48 -2.77 -8.53
N GLU A 48 -6.79 -2.94 -8.79
CA GLU A 48 -7.52 -4.17 -8.45
C GLU A 48 -6.88 -5.40 -9.11
N SER A 49 -6.63 -5.32 -10.42
CA SER A 49 -5.98 -6.39 -11.18
C SER A 49 -4.61 -6.76 -10.61
N ALA A 50 -3.79 -5.76 -10.27
CA ALA A 50 -2.47 -5.98 -9.70
C ALA A 50 -2.50 -6.57 -8.28
N LEU A 51 -3.45 -6.14 -7.44
CA LEU A 51 -3.65 -6.67 -6.10
C LEU A 51 -4.10 -8.14 -6.14
N LEU A 52 -5.07 -8.47 -7.00
CA LEU A 52 -5.52 -9.85 -7.19
C LEU A 52 -4.41 -10.75 -7.72
N ALA A 53 -3.60 -10.27 -8.67
CA ALA A 53 -2.43 -10.99 -9.19
C ALA A 53 -1.29 -11.17 -8.17
N SER A 54 -1.37 -10.48 -7.03
CA SER A 54 -0.38 -10.55 -5.94
C SER A 54 -0.84 -11.43 -4.77
N ASP A 55 -1.81 -12.33 -5.00
CA ASP A 55 -2.39 -13.23 -3.98
C ASP A 55 -2.99 -12.51 -2.77
N VAL A 56 -3.45 -11.26 -2.93
CA VAL A 56 -4.10 -10.48 -1.85
C VAL A 56 -5.49 -11.03 -1.51
N GLY A 57 -6.19 -11.58 -2.51
CA GLY A 57 -7.57 -12.06 -2.38
C GLY A 57 -8.62 -10.96 -2.53
N ALA A 58 -9.86 -11.36 -2.83
CA ALA A 58 -10.93 -10.43 -3.20
C ALA A 58 -11.34 -9.47 -2.07
N ASP A 59 -11.55 -9.97 -0.85
CA ASP A 59 -12.02 -9.15 0.28
C ASP A 59 -10.98 -8.11 0.71
N ALA A 60 -9.72 -8.52 0.84
CA ALA A 60 -8.63 -7.61 1.18
C ALA A 60 -8.41 -6.56 0.08
N THR A 61 -8.52 -6.95 -1.20
CA THR A 61 -8.43 -6.02 -2.32
C THR A 61 -9.54 -4.96 -2.25
N ARG A 62 -10.79 -5.36 -2.03
CA ARG A 62 -11.93 -4.42 -1.85
C ARG A 62 -11.72 -3.47 -0.68
N PHE A 63 -11.25 -3.99 0.45
CA PHE A 63 -10.94 -3.18 1.64
C PHE A 63 -9.87 -2.12 1.35
N ILE A 64 -8.78 -2.52 0.68
CA ILE A 64 -7.68 -1.61 0.30
C ILE A 64 -8.19 -0.52 -0.66
N LEU A 65 -8.95 -0.90 -1.70
CA LEU A 65 -9.48 0.03 -2.69
C LEU A 65 -10.50 1.01 -2.10
N ALA A 66 -11.36 0.56 -1.18
CA ALA A 66 -12.27 1.45 -0.46
C ALA A 66 -11.50 2.53 0.32
N GLY A 67 -10.47 2.13 1.07
CA GLY A 67 -9.62 3.08 1.80
C GLY A 67 -8.86 4.04 0.87
N LEU A 68 -8.39 3.57 -0.28
CA LEU A 68 -7.76 4.42 -1.30
C LEU A 68 -8.73 5.42 -1.90
N ARG A 69 -9.97 5.01 -2.20
CA ARG A 69 -11.02 5.90 -2.74
C ARG A 69 -11.40 7.00 -1.74
N GLU A 70 -11.49 6.68 -0.45
CA GLU A 70 -11.73 7.70 0.58
C GLU A 70 -10.59 8.72 0.64
N ARG A 71 -9.33 8.28 0.55
CA ARG A 71 -8.16 9.19 0.48
C ARG A 71 -8.17 10.02 -0.80
N ALA A 72 -8.56 9.41 -1.93
CA ALA A 72 -8.61 10.08 -3.23
C ALA A 72 -9.61 11.25 -3.27
N ARG A 73 -10.69 11.22 -2.47
CA ARG A 73 -11.70 12.31 -2.45
C ARG A 73 -11.12 13.69 -2.14
N ARG A 74 -10.00 13.76 -1.42
CA ARG A 74 -9.31 15.01 -1.05
C ARG A 74 -8.11 15.34 -1.95
N LEU A 75 -7.86 14.56 -3.01
CA LEU A 75 -6.68 14.67 -3.87
C LEU A 75 -7.10 14.83 -5.33
N GLN A 76 -6.24 15.46 -6.14
CA GLN A 76 -6.53 15.75 -7.54
C GLN A 76 -5.77 14.84 -8.50
N THR A 77 -4.58 14.38 -8.12
CA THR A 77 -3.70 13.60 -9.00
C THR A 77 -3.31 12.25 -8.40
N ALA A 78 -3.03 11.29 -9.27
CA ALA A 78 -2.55 9.96 -8.87
C ALA A 78 -1.21 10.03 -8.11
N GLU A 79 -0.35 11.02 -8.43
CA GLU A 79 0.92 11.23 -7.71
C GLU A 79 0.69 11.70 -6.27
N GLN A 80 -0.30 12.57 -6.03
CA GLN A 80 -0.67 12.96 -4.66
C GLN A 80 -1.21 11.77 -3.86
N LEU A 81 -1.99 10.89 -4.51
CA LEU A 81 -2.49 9.67 -3.88
C LEU A 81 -1.35 8.70 -3.51
N LYS A 82 -0.35 8.56 -4.37
CA LYS A 82 0.85 7.76 -4.11
C LYS A 82 1.69 8.32 -2.96
N ALA A 83 1.80 9.64 -2.83
CA ALA A 83 2.57 10.28 -1.75
C ALA A 83 1.98 10.04 -0.34
N GLU A 84 0.71 9.68 -0.26
CA GLU A 84 0.00 9.37 0.99
C GLU A 84 0.07 7.88 1.40
N LEU A 85 0.82 7.04 0.66
CA LEU A 85 1.01 5.59 0.89
C LEU A 85 2.40 5.24 1.46
#